data_AF-A0A2D0KC06-F1
#
_entry.id   AF-A0A2D0KC06-F1
#
_cell.length_a   1.000
_cell.length_b   1.000
_cell.length_c   1.000
_cell.angle_alpha   90.00
_cell.angle_beta   90.00
_cell.angle_gamma   90.00
#
_symmetry.space_group_name_H-M   'P 1'
#
loop_
_entity.id
_entity.type
_entity.pdbx_description
1 polymer ?
#
loop_
_entity_poly.entity_id
_entity_poly.type
_entity_poly.pdbx_seq_one_letter_code
_entity_poly.pdbx_strand_id
1 'polypeptide(L)'
;MSNKLQTAVEIAEEIEAAMFPVVTATQNEAEPDTYLICRGVHRQACNLAQRLRDINKDYIMSDNQAFDELEGVASEIENLRTYVSLLIDTDKSLTGAQLLSIALIAVCNIGKEIARVRGIEYQ
;
A
#
# COMPACT_ATOMS: atom_id res chain seq x y z
N MET A 1 0.63 11.19 0.50
CA MET A 1 0.87 11.99 -0.72
C MET A 1 -0.07 11.57 -1.88
N SER A 2 -1.22 10.93 -1.60
CA SER A 2 -2.05 10.23 -2.60
C SER A 2 -2.88 11.15 -3.51
N ASN A 3 -3.31 12.33 -3.01
CA ASN A 3 -4.27 13.16 -3.76
C ASN A 3 -3.68 13.71 -5.08
N LYS A 4 -2.39 14.07 -5.11
CA LYS A 4 -1.74 14.60 -6.33
C LYS A 4 -1.53 13.55 -7.41
N LEU A 5 -1.21 12.32 -7.03
CA LEU A 5 -1.00 11.21 -7.97
C LEU A 5 -2.33 10.75 -8.57
N GLN A 6 -3.37 10.65 -7.73
CA GLN A 6 -4.73 10.37 -8.17
C GLN A 6 -5.24 11.43 -9.17
N THR A 7 -5.05 12.72 -8.87
CA THR A 7 -5.37 13.80 -9.81
C THR A 7 -4.58 13.67 -11.13
N ALA A 8 -3.31 13.25 -11.09
CA ALA A 8 -2.52 13.04 -12.30
C ALA A 8 -3.05 11.88 -13.17
N VAL A 9 -3.55 10.80 -12.53
CA VAL A 9 -4.22 9.69 -13.23
C VAL A 9 -5.48 10.18 -13.93
N GLU A 10 -6.35 10.90 -13.22
CA GLU A 10 -7.61 11.44 -13.75
C GLU A 10 -7.37 12.35 -14.96
N ILE A 11 -6.41 13.27 -14.87
CA ILE A 11 -6.04 14.16 -15.99
C ILE A 11 -5.55 13.35 -17.20
N ALA A 12 -4.77 12.30 -16.99
CA ALA A 12 -4.26 11.48 -18.09
C ALA A 12 -5.38 10.69 -18.79
N GLU A 13 -6.35 10.17 -18.03
CA GLU A 13 -7.54 9.50 -18.57
C GLU A 13 -8.45 10.46 -19.33
N GLU A 14 -8.64 11.69 -18.85
CA GLU A 14 -9.38 12.73 -19.56
C GLU A 14 -8.72 13.11 -20.90
N ILE A 15 -7.38 13.22 -20.92
CA ILE A 15 -6.63 13.49 -22.16
C ILE A 15 -6.77 12.33 -23.15
N GLU A 16 -6.67 11.08 -22.69
CA GLU A 16 -6.91 9.90 -23.53
C GLU A 16 -8.33 9.93 -24.15
N ALA A 17 -9.34 10.15 -23.32
CA ALA A 17 -10.74 10.21 -23.75
C ALA A 17 -10.99 11.35 -24.76
N ALA A 18 -10.36 12.50 -24.57
CA ALA A 18 -10.45 13.63 -25.49
C ALA A 18 -9.76 13.36 -26.84
N MET A 19 -8.70 12.56 -26.85
CA MET A 19 -7.96 12.21 -28.07
C MET A 19 -8.64 11.13 -28.91
N PHE A 20 -9.41 10.22 -28.30
CA PHE A 20 -10.12 9.14 -28.98
C PHE A 20 -11.01 9.62 -30.17
N PRO A 21 -11.90 10.61 -30.01
CA PRO A 21 -12.71 11.11 -31.13
C PRO A 21 -11.86 11.81 -32.20
N VAL A 22 -10.76 12.47 -31.82
CA VAL A 22 -9.85 13.15 -32.77
C VAL A 22 -9.16 12.12 -33.68
N VAL A 23 -8.67 11.01 -33.12
CA VAL A 23 -8.09 9.92 -33.94
C VAL A 23 -9.15 9.29 -34.84
N THR A 24 -10.36 9.10 -34.33
CA THR A 24 -11.47 8.49 -35.09
C THR A 24 -11.87 9.36 -36.28
N ALA A 25 -12.01 10.67 -36.08
CA ALA A 25 -12.33 11.61 -37.16
C ALA A 25 -11.20 11.70 -38.20
N THR A 26 -9.96 11.78 -37.76
CA THR A 26 -8.81 11.94 -38.66
C THR A 26 -8.47 10.69 -39.47
N GLN A 27 -8.87 9.49 -39.02
CA GLN A 27 -8.54 8.23 -39.70
C GLN A 27 -9.06 8.12 -41.14
N ASN A 28 -10.22 8.70 -41.43
CA ASN A 28 -10.85 8.60 -42.74
C ASN A 28 -10.93 9.95 -43.47
N GLU A 29 -10.80 11.07 -42.74
CA GLU A 29 -11.10 12.41 -43.28
C GLU A 29 -9.86 13.30 -43.42
N ALA A 30 -8.75 12.98 -42.74
CA ALA A 30 -7.54 13.81 -42.75
C ALA A 30 -6.43 13.26 -43.66
N GLU A 31 -5.46 14.11 -43.99
CA GLU A 31 -4.24 13.68 -44.68
C GLU A 31 -3.49 12.60 -43.85
N PRO A 32 -2.83 11.63 -44.49
CA PRO A 32 -2.16 10.53 -43.80
C PRO A 32 -1.21 10.98 -42.68
N ASP A 33 -0.46 12.05 -42.91
CA ASP A 33 0.48 12.60 -41.93
C ASP A 33 -0.24 13.13 -40.68
N THR A 34 -1.39 13.77 -40.86
CA THR A 34 -2.24 14.26 -39.76
C THR A 34 -2.78 13.10 -38.93
N TYR A 35 -3.31 12.06 -39.59
CA TYR A 35 -3.77 10.85 -38.91
C TYR A 35 -2.64 10.17 -38.11
N LEU A 36 -1.45 10.04 -38.70
CA LEU A 36 -0.30 9.41 -38.05
C LEU A 36 0.16 10.19 -36.81
N ILE A 37 0.16 11.52 -36.85
CA ILE A 37 0.46 12.38 -35.71
C ILE A 37 -0.60 12.19 -34.60
N CYS A 38 -1.89 12.31 -34.93
CA CYS A 38 -2.97 12.14 -33.96
C CYS A 38 -2.95 10.76 -33.30
N ARG A 39 -2.71 9.70 -34.08
CA ARG A 39 -2.56 8.33 -33.58
C ARG A 39 -1.34 8.19 -32.67
N GLY A 40 -0.23 8.85 -32.99
CA GLY A 40 0.98 8.87 -32.16
C GLY A 40 0.73 9.52 -30.80
N VAL A 41 0.08 10.67 -30.78
CA VAL A 41 -0.29 11.40 -29.56
C VAL A 41 -1.26 10.59 -28.69
N HIS A 42 -2.30 10.00 -29.29
CA HIS A 42 -3.23 9.12 -28.56
C HIS A 42 -2.50 7.93 -27.91
N ARG A 43 -1.59 7.26 -28.63
CA ARG A 43 -0.78 6.18 -28.06
C ARG A 43 0.07 6.64 -26.87
N GLN A 44 0.64 7.84 -26.94
CA GLN A 44 1.40 8.41 -25.82
C GLN A 44 0.51 8.71 -24.61
N ALA A 45 -0.70 9.24 -24.83
CA ALA A 45 -1.68 9.49 -23.79
C ALA A 45 -2.11 8.19 -23.07
N CYS A 46 -2.48 7.14 -23.82
CA CYS A 46 -2.81 5.82 -23.23
C CYS A 46 -1.66 5.26 -22.38
N ASN A 47 -0.42 5.34 -22.89
CA ASN A 47 0.76 4.87 -22.17
C ASN A 47 1.03 5.65 -20.89
N LEU A 48 0.79 6.98 -20.91
CA LEU A 48 0.93 7.83 -19.73
C LEU A 48 -0.12 7.46 -18.67
N ALA A 49 -1.39 7.35 -19.06
CA ALA A 49 -2.48 6.96 -18.16
C ALA A 49 -2.24 5.58 -17.53
N GLN A 50 -1.78 4.59 -18.32
CA GLN A 50 -1.44 3.27 -17.78
C GLN A 50 -0.28 3.33 -16.77
N ARG A 51 0.82 4.01 -17.11
CA ARG A 51 1.96 4.13 -16.20
C ARG A 51 1.60 4.82 -14.88
N LEU A 52 0.77 5.86 -14.94
CA LEU A 52 0.31 6.55 -13.74
C LEU A 52 -0.60 5.64 -12.90
N ARG A 53 -1.46 4.83 -13.52
CA ARG A 53 -2.26 3.81 -12.81
C ARG A 53 -1.39 2.77 -12.11
N ASP A 54 -0.36 2.27 -12.79
CA ASP A 54 0.56 1.29 -12.22
C ASP A 54 1.29 1.87 -11.00
N ILE A 55 1.81 3.11 -11.12
CA ILE A 55 2.46 3.81 -10.00
C ILE A 55 1.48 4.06 -8.85
N ASN A 56 0.23 4.44 -9.14
CA ASN A 56 -0.79 4.66 -8.11
C ASN A 56 -1.17 3.36 -7.39
N LYS A 57 -1.25 2.25 -8.12
CA LYS A 57 -1.50 0.92 -7.56
C LYS A 57 -0.33 0.46 -6.70
N ASP A 58 0.89 0.59 -7.17
CA ASP A 58 2.09 0.24 -6.41
C ASP A 58 2.22 1.10 -5.14
N TYR A 59 1.87 2.38 -5.22
CA TYR A 59 1.84 3.29 -4.07
C TYR A 59 0.81 2.84 -3.03
N ILE A 60 -0.43 2.54 -3.44
CA ILE A 60 -1.49 2.03 -2.54
C ILE A 60 -1.09 0.69 -1.91
N MET A 61 -0.46 -0.21 -2.68
CA MET A 61 0.02 -1.48 -2.16
C MET A 61 1.19 -1.31 -1.18
N SER A 62 2.08 -0.35 -1.40
CA SER A 62 3.19 -0.05 -0.48
C SER A 62 2.72 0.58 0.84
N ASP A 63 1.70 1.45 0.81
CA ASP A 63 1.09 1.99 2.03
C ASP A 63 0.34 0.87 2.80
N ASN A 64 -0.35 -0.05 2.11
CA ASN A 64 -1.02 -1.18 2.76
C ASN A 64 -0.05 -2.23 3.32
N GLN A 65 1.12 -2.43 2.70
CA GLN A 65 2.13 -3.35 3.21
C GLN A 65 2.68 -2.89 4.58
N ALA A 66 2.79 -1.58 4.80
CA ALA A 66 3.12 -1.02 6.11
C ALA A 66 1.99 -1.23 7.14
N PHE A 67 0.73 -1.26 6.72
CA PHE A 67 -0.41 -1.57 7.61
C PHE A 67 -0.48 -3.07 7.95
N ASP A 68 -0.30 -3.96 6.97
CA ASP A 68 -0.23 -5.41 7.19
C ASP A 68 0.98 -5.80 8.07
N GLU A 69 2.11 -5.10 7.93
CA GLU A 69 3.30 -5.29 8.78
C GLU A 69 3.10 -4.79 10.23
N LEU A 70 2.20 -3.82 10.45
CA LEU A 70 1.86 -3.30 11.78
C LEU A 70 0.69 -4.04 12.44
N GLU A 71 -0.14 -4.78 11.69
CA GLU A 71 -1.24 -5.56 12.22
C GLU A 71 -0.75 -6.70 13.14
N GLY A 72 0.38 -7.33 12.79
CA GLY A 72 1.06 -8.29 13.67
C GLY A 72 1.52 -7.67 14.99
N VAL A 73 2.07 -6.45 14.94
CA VAL A 73 2.49 -5.69 16.12
C VAL A 73 1.28 -5.25 16.97
N ALA A 74 0.17 -4.88 16.33
CA ALA A 74 -1.06 -4.50 17.01
C ALA A 74 -1.71 -5.68 17.76
N SER A 75 -1.70 -6.88 17.15
CA SER A 75 -2.18 -8.11 17.79
C SER A 75 -1.35 -8.47 19.04
N GLU A 76 -0.03 -8.35 18.96
CA GLU A 76 0.87 -8.59 20.10
C GLU A 76 0.70 -7.54 21.22
N ILE A 77 0.47 -6.26 20.87
CA ILE A 77 0.15 -5.21 21.85
C ILE A 77 -1.18 -5.49 22.55
N GLU A 78 -2.19 -5.98 21.83
CA GLU A 78 -3.50 -6.29 22.40
C GLU A 78 -3.44 -7.54 23.31
N ASN A 79 -2.61 -8.53 22.96
CA ASN A 79 -2.30 -9.66 23.84
C ASN A 79 -1.63 -9.18 25.15
N LEU A 80 -0.68 -8.24 25.06
CA LEU A 80 0.00 -7.66 26.22
C LEU A 80 -0.96 -6.83 27.09
N ARG A 81 -1.89 -6.06 26.48
CA ARG A 81 -2.94 -5.34 27.21
C ARG A 81 -3.87 -6.30 27.96
N THR A 82 -4.34 -7.35 27.29
CA THR A 82 -5.14 -8.41 27.91
C THR A 82 -4.40 -9.04 29.09
N TYR A 83 -3.10 -9.29 28.95
CA TYR A 83 -2.25 -9.82 30.01
C TYR A 83 -2.11 -8.88 31.21
N VAL A 84 -1.86 -7.59 30.98
CA VAL A 84 -1.81 -6.58 32.06
C VAL A 84 -3.17 -6.48 32.76
N SER A 85 -4.28 -6.53 32.02
CA SER A 85 -5.62 -6.56 32.61
C SER A 85 -5.84 -7.81 33.46
N LEU A 86 -5.39 -8.99 33.04
CA LEU A 86 -5.46 -10.22 33.85
C LEU A 86 -4.60 -10.14 35.12
N LEU A 87 -3.39 -9.57 35.03
CA LEU A 87 -2.54 -9.29 36.19
C LEU A 87 -3.20 -8.34 37.20
N ILE A 88 -3.96 -7.37 36.69
CA ILE A 88 -4.69 -6.38 37.50
C ILE A 88 -5.98 -7.00 38.10
N ASP A 89 -6.69 -7.83 37.33
CA ASP A 89 -8.06 -8.23 37.68
C ASP A 89 -8.14 -9.48 38.59
N THR A 90 -7.30 -10.51 38.48
CA THR A 90 -7.39 -11.73 39.34
C THR A 90 -6.27 -12.73 38.95
N ASP A 91 -5.52 -13.42 39.80
CA ASP A 91 -5.93 -14.42 40.80
C ASP A 91 -4.65 -15.01 41.45
N LYS A 92 -4.70 -15.46 42.71
CA LYS A 92 -3.54 -15.96 43.50
C LYS A 92 -2.97 -17.30 43.02
N SER A 93 -3.41 -17.80 41.87
CA SER A 93 -3.20 -19.18 41.39
C SER A 93 -1.97 -19.34 40.49
N LEU A 94 -1.53 -18.29 39.80
CA LEU A 94 -0.29 -18.30 39.02
C LEU A 94 0.85 -17.69 39.83
N THR A 95 1.97 -18.40 39.92
CA THR A 95 3.16 -17.86 40.59
C THR A 95 3.78 -16.74 39.77
N GLY A 96 4.38 -15.74 40.42
CA GLY A 96 5.03 -14.62 39.73
C GLY A 96 6.08 -15.06 38.69
N ALA A 97 6.72 -16.23 38.88
CA ALA A 97 7.67 -16.79 37.93
C ALA A 97 7.01 -17.30 36.63
N GLN A 98 5.81 -17.90 36.71
CA GLN A 98 5.05 -18.34 35.54
C GLN A 98 4.58 -17.15 34.71
N LEU A 99 4.14 -16.08 35.39
CA LEU A 99 3.75 -14.83 34.76
C LEU A 99 4.93 -14.16 34.05
N LEU A 100 6.09 -14.06 34.71
CA LEU A 100 7.32 -13.52 34.11
C LEU A 100 7.79 -14.33 32.91
N SER A 101 7.72 -15.68 32.97
CA SER A 101 8.14 -16.53 31.84
C SER A 101 7.29 -16.31 30.60
N ILE A 102 5.98 -16.12 30.75
CA ILE A 102 5.07 -15.87 29.64
C ILE A 102 5.29 -14.46 29.06
N ALA A 103 5.46 -13.46 29.93
CA ALA A 103 5.77 -12.09 29.50
C ALA A 103 7.11 -12.01 28.73
N LEU A 104 8.13 -12.75 29.17
CA LEU A 104 9.42 -12.80 28.50
C LEU A 104 9.30 -13.37 27.07
N ILE A 105 8.49 -14.42 26.90
CA ILE A 105 8.23 -15.03 25.59
C ILE A 105 7.54 -14.02 24.65
N ALA A 106 6.52 -13.31 25.15
CA ALA A 106 5.81 -12.29 24.37
C ALA A 106 6.74 -11.13 23.95
N VAL A 107 7.57 -10.63 24.87
CA VAL A 107 8.57 -9.58 24.57
C VAL A 107 9.58 -10.06 23.52
N CYS A 108 10.03 -11.32 23.60
CA CYS A 108 10.90 -11.89 22.59
C CYS A 108 10.25 -11.99 21.21
N ASN A 109 8.97 -12.37 21.14
CA ASN A 109 8.23 -12.46 19.88
C ASN A 109 8.01 -11.07 19.26
N ILE A 110 7.62 -10.07 20.07
CA ILE A 110 7.52 -8.67 19.65
C ILE A 110 8.87 -8.17 19.11
N GLY A 111 9.95 -8.45 19.83
CA GLY A 111 11.29 -8.04 19.42
C GLY A 111 11.70 -8.64 18.07
N LYS A 112 11.40 -9.93 17.84
CA LYS A 112 11.65 -10.61 16.56
C LYS A 112 10.87 -9.98 15.42
N GLU A 113 9.60 -9.65 15.64
CA GLU A 113 8.78 -9.01 14.62
C GLU A 113 9.21 -7.57 14.33
N ILE A 114 9.60 -6.80 15.35
CA ILE A 114 10.19 -5.47 15.16
C ILE A 114 11.48 -5.57 14.33
N ALA A 115 12.34 -6.56 14.60
CA ALA A 115 13.57 -6.78 13.86
C ALA A 115 13.28 -7.18 12.40
N ARG A 116 12.29 -8.06 12.16
CA ARG A 116 11.82 -8.44 10.82
C ARG A 116 11.34 -7.23 10.02
N VAL A 117 10.47 -6.39 10.59
CA VAL A 117 9.94 -5.18 9.93
C VAL A 117 11.06 -4.17 9.64
N ARG A 118 12.07 -4.08 10.51
CA ARG A 118 13.22 -3.20 10.31
C ARG A 118 14.28 -3.76 9.35
N GLY A 119 14.13 -5.00 8.87
CA GLY A 119 15.12 -5.66 8.02
C GLY A 119 16.45 -5.93 8.71
N ILE A 120 16.46 -6.13 10.03
CA ILE A 120 17.65 -6.39 10.85
C ILE A 120 17.52 -7.74 11.57
N GLU A 121 18.66 -8.37 11.89
CA GLU A 121 18.65 -9.59 12.70
C GLU A 121 18.24 -9.28 14.16
N TYR A 122 17.36 -10.12 14.71
CA TYR A 122 16.99 -10.06 16.12
C TYR A 122 18.14 -10.60 16.99
N GLN A 123 18.66 -9.77 17.90
CA GLN A 123 19.75 -10.10 18.82
C GLN A 123 19.24 -10.31 20.25
#